data_AF-F4Q512-F1
#
_entry.id   AF-F4Q512-F1
#
_cell.length_a   1.000
_cell.length_b   1.000
_cell.length_c   1.000
_cell.angle_alpha   90.00
_cell.angle_beta   90.00
_cell.angle_gamma   90.00
#
_symmetry.space_group_name_H-M   'P 1'
#
loop_
_entity.id
_entity.type
_entity.pdbx_description
1 polymer ?
#
loop_
_entity_poly.entity_id
_entity_poly.type
_entity_poly.pdbx_seq_one_letter_code
_entity_poly.pdbx_strand_id
1 'polypeptide(L)'
;MFKIITSALFIIFISSILFVSNSAVDAGIIGINQTNKTLVIDFTPNNMVWTAQQLKLKGLATNMMPYCTQDGVSPMICSLPAVPSCDTIRIAGMSGIGIGTVSMNYPFNCTITD
;
A
#
# COMPACT_ATOMS: atom_id res chain seq x y z
N MET A 1 44.82 12.11 23.72
CA MET A 1 43.76 11.06 23.79
C MET A 1 42.34 11.63 23.79
N PHE A 2 42.02 12.64 24.60
CA PHE A 2 40.64 13.17 24.74
C PHE A 2 39.96 13.64 23.43
N LYS A 3 40.72 14.30 22.53
CA LYS A 3 40.23 14.76 21.21
C LYS A 3 39.85 13.63 20.24
N ILE A 4 40.46 12.45 20.37
CA ILE A 4 40.20 11.31 19.47
C ILE A 4 38.90 10.63 19.87
N ILE A 5 38.63 10.54 21.18
CA ILE A 5 37.41 9.95 21.74
C ILE A 5 36.18 10.80 21.40
N THR A 6 36.29 12.13 21.47
CA THR A 6 35.21 13.06 21.09
C THR A 6 34.91 13.03 19.58
N SER A 7 35.95 12.92 18.74
CA SER A 7 35.78 12.77 17.29
C SER A 7 35.13 11.43 16.92
N ALA A 8 35.52 10.32 17.57
CA ALA A 8 34.92 9.01 17.36
C ALA A 8 33.43 8.97 17.75
N LEU A 9 33.05 9.58 18.87
CA LEU A 9 31.66 9.66 19.32
C LEU A 9 30.79 10.49 18.36
N PHE A 10 31.34 11.56 17.78
CA PHE A 10 30.64 12.39 16.79
C PHE A 10 30.41 11.63 15.47
N ILE A 11 31.39 10.84 15.02
CA ILE A 11 31.26 9.98 13.83
C ILE A 11 30.21 8.89 14.05
N ILE A 12 30.16 8.26 15.23
CA ILE A 12 29.14 7.25 15.58
C ILE A 12 27.74 7.86 15.62
N PHE A 13 27.61 9.09 16.12
CA PHE A 13 26.32 9.79 16.15
C PHE A 13 25.83 10.10 14.73
N ILE A 14 26.69 10.63 13.85
CA ILE A 14 26.32 10.93 12.46
C ILE A 14 26.00 9.65 11.68
N SER A 15 26.78 8.58 11.86
CA SER A 15 26.50 7.31 11.18
C SER A 15 25.16 6.72 11.63
N SER A 16 24.82 6.81 12.92
CA SER A 16 23.53 6.32 13.41
C SER A 16 22.33 7.04 12.76
N ILE A 17 22.43 8.36 12.50
CA ILE A 17 21.39 9.15 11.83
C ILE A 17 21.22 8.73 10.36
N LEU A 18 22.32 8.45 9.66
CA LEU A 18 22.28 8.02 8.26
C LEU A 18 21.71 6.59 8.10
N PHE A 19 21.93 5.70 9.06
CA PHE A 19 21.41 4.32 9.00
C PHE A 19 19.89 4.20 9.28
N VAL A 20 19.26 5.16 9.98
CA VAL A 20 17.79 5.12 10.22
C VAL A 20 16.99 5.42 8.95
N SER A 21 17.60 5.99 7.91
CA SER A 21 16.90 6.46 6.71
C SER A 21 16.61 5.38 5.65
N ASN A 22 17.08 4.14 5.86
CA ASN A 22 16.95 3.04 4.88
C ASN A 22 15.94 1.94 5.27
N SER A 23 14.99 2.21 6.16
CA SER A 23 13.79 1.37 6.24
C SER A 23 12.90 1.68 5.03
N ALA A 24 13.28 1.15 3.85
CA ALA A 24 12.37 1.02 2.73
C ALA A 24 11.21 0.14 3.19
N VAL A 25 10.15 0.76 3.69
CA VAL A 25 8.88 0.07 3.94
C VAL A 25 8.36 -0.28 2.56
N ASP A 26 8.50 -1.54 2.17
CA ASP A 26 7.99 -2.02 0.88
C ASP A 26 6.48 -1.75 0.87
N ALA A 27 6.06 -0.84 0.00
CA ALA A 27 4.69 -0.37 -0.09
C ALA A 27 4.00 -1.15 -1.20
N GLY A 28 3.11 -2.06 -0.84
CA GLY A 28 2.54 -3.01 -1.78
C GLY A 28 1.30 -3.71 -1.25
N ILE A 29 0.54 -4.27 -2.20
CA ILE A 29 -0.50 -5.25 -1.91
C ILE A 29 0.19 -6.58 -1.64
N ILE A 30 -0.12 -7.21 -0.52
CA ILE A 30 0.45 -8.48 -0.07
C ILE A 30 -0.38 -9.65 -0.61
N GLY A 31 -1.70 -9.49 -0.63
CA GLY A 31 -2.62 -10.53 -1.05
C GLY A 31 -4.02 -10.00 -1.33
N ILE A 32 -4.76 -10.73 -2.16
CA ILE A 32 -6.16 -10.47 -2.45
C ILE A 32 -6.90 -11.79 -2.32
N ASN A 33 -7.95 -11.79 -1.52
CA ASN A 33 -8.90 -12.89 -1.46
C ASN A 33 -10.26 -12.41 -1.94
N GLN A 34 -10.85 -13.13 -2.90
CA GLN A 34 -12.20 -12.87 -3.37
C GLN A 34 -13.15 -13.94 -2.86
N THR A 35 -14.23 -13.52 -2.21
CA THR A 35 -15.35 -14.39 -1.84
C THR A 35 -16.64 -13.79 -2.39
N ASN A 36 -17.20 -14.41 -3.42
CA ASN A 36 -18.34 -13.88 -4.17
C ASN A 36 -18.07 -12.44 -4.65
N LYS A 37 -18.89 -11.49 -4.16
CA LYS A 37 -18.81 -10.06 -4.47
C LYS A 37 -17.94 -9.25 -3.51
N THR A 38 -17.27 -9.92 -2.57
CA THR A 38 -16.40 -9.30 -1.58
C THR A 38 -14.93 -9.55 -1.92
N LEU A 39 -14.15 -8.48 -1.92
CA LEU A 39 -12.69 -8.51 -2.02
C LEU A 39 -12.08 -8.11 -0.68
N VAL A 40 -11.13 -8.90 -0.20
CA VAL A 40 -10.31 -8.61 0.96
C VAL A 40 -8.89 -8.38 0.46
N ILE A 41 -8.39 -7.16 0.63
CA ILE A 41 -7.11 -6.70 0.06
C ILE A 41 -6.16 -6.41 1.22
N ASP A 42 -5.14 -7.23 1.36
CA ASP A 42 -4.06 -7.05 2.33
C ASP A 42 -2.97 -6.15 1.74
N PHE A 43 -2.53 -5.14 2.48
CA PHE A 43 -1.52 -4.19 2.02
C PHE A 43 -0.61 -3.70 3.15
N THR A 44 0.51 -3.13 2.75
CA THR A 44 1.45 -2.42 3.62
C THR A 44 1.93 -1.15 2.93
N PRO A 45 2.22 -0.05 3.65
CA PRO A 45 1.99 0.15 5.09
C PRO A 45 0.53 0.43 5.44
N ASN A 46 0.20 0.38 6.74
CA ASN A 46 -1.06 0.90 7.29
C ASN A 46 -1.06 2.44 7.39
N ASN A 47 -2.19 3.02 7.79
CA ASN A 47 -2.42 4.46 7.91
C ASN A 47 -2.37 5.17 6.56
N MET A 48 -3.08 4.59 5.59
CA MET A 48 -3.15 5.10 4.22
C MET A 48 -4.38 5.98 4.02
N VAL A 49 -4.18 7.15 3.41
CA VAL A 49 -5.27 7.97 2.88
C VAL A 49 -5.43 7.63 1.42
N TRP A 50 -6.52 6.95 1.07
CA TRP A 50 -6.70 6.45 -0.28
C TRP A 50 -7.32 7.46 -1.24
N THR A 51 -6.82 7.47 -2.47
CA THR A 51 -7.29 8.35 -3.56
C THR A 51 -7.83 7.58 -4.75
N ALA A 52 -7.52 6.28 -4.87
CA ALA A 52 -8.14 5.41 -5.86
C ALA A 52 -8.15 3.94 -5.40
N GLN A 53 -9.25 3.24 -5.67
CA GLN A 53 -9.32 1.78 -5.67
C GLN A 53 -9.99 1.35 -6.96
N GLN A 54 -9.31 0.50 -7.73
CA GLN A 54 -9.73 0.16 -9.08
C GLN A 54 -9.53 -1.32 -9.36
N LEU A 55 -10.52 -1.91 -10.04
CA LEU A 55 -10.33 -3.13 -10.82
C LEU A 55 -9.86 -2.73 -12.20
N LYS A 56 -8.89 -3.46 -12.76
CA LYS A 56 -8.39 -3.22 -14.11
C LYS A 56 -8.50 -4.46 -14.96
N LEU A 57 -8.83 -4.28 -16.24
CA LEU A 57 -8.78 -5.30 -17.27
C LEU A 57 -8.11 -4.71 -18.52
N LYS A 58 -6.94 -5.22 -18.89
CA LYS A 58 -6.17 -4.73 -20.06
C LYS A 58 -5.99 -3.20 -20.05
N GLY A 59 -5.78 -2.63 -18.87
CA GLY A 59 -5.61 -1.20 -18.66
C GLY A 59 -6.90 -0.37 -18.50
N LEU A 60 -8.08 -0.93 -18.80
CA LEU A 60 -9.36 -0.28 -18.51
C LEU A 60 -9.64 -0.35 -17.01
N ALA A 61 -9.94 0.80 -16.39
CA ALA A 61 -10.13 0.89 -14.94
C ALA A 61 -11.60 1.07 -14.58
N THR A 62 -12.10 0.23 -13.67
CA THR A 62 -13.40 0.33 -13.03
C THR A 62 -13.21 0.79 -11.58
N ASN A 63 -13.89 1.87 -11.19
CA ASN A 63 -13.80 2.40 -9.83
C ASN A 63 -14.53 1.49 -8.84
N MET A 64 -13.84 1.04 -7.79
CA MET A 64 -14.43 0.28 -6.69
C MET A 64 -14.40 1.03 -5.35
N MET A 65 -13.79 2.22 -5.30
CA MET A 65 -13.63 3.02 -4.08
C MET A 65 -14.93 3.23 -3.26
N PRO A 66 -16.10 3.52 -3.87
CA PRO A 66 -17.35 3.69 -3.12
C PRO A 66 -17.81 2.44 -2.34
N TYR A 67 -17.26 1.27 -2.67
CA TYR A 67 -17.64 -0.02 -2.10
C TYR A 67 -16.60 -0.55 -1.11
N CYS A 68 -15.52 0.20 -0.85
CA CYS A 68 -14.40 -0.23 -0.02
C CYS A 68 -14.34 0.53 1.32
N THR A 69 -13.81 -0.13 2.36
CA THR A 69 -13.41 0.54 3.61
C THR A 69 -12.31 1.57 3.35
N GLN A 70 -12.40 2.71 4.06
CA GLN A 70 -11.52 3.88 3.86
C GLN A 70 -10.75 4.27 5.13
N ASP A 71 -10.64 3.36 6.09
CA ASP A 71 -9.94 3.58 7.37
C ASP A 71 -8.41 3.59 7.24
N GLY A 72 -7.88 3.20 6.07
CA GLY A 72 -6.45 3.17 5.82
C GLY A 72 -5.73 2.01 6.50
N VAL A 73 -6.48 1.02 7.01
CA VAL A 73 -5.96 -0.13 7.75
C VAL A 73 -6.16 -1.40 6.93
N SER A 74 -5.13 -2.25 6.90
CA SER A 74 -5.20 -3.57 6.27
C SER A 74 -5.88 -4.57 7.20
N PRO A 75 -6.80 -5.42 6.70
CA PRO A 75 -7.22 -5.52 5.31
C PRO A 75 -8.28 -4.46 4.92
N MET A 76 -8.20 -4.00 3.67
CA MET A 76 -9.30 -3.27 3.04
C MET A 76 -10.37 -4.26 2.56
N ILE A 77 -11.63 -4.00 2.91
CA ILE A 77 -12.76 -4.83 2.51
C ILE A 77 -13.61 -4.06 1.50
N CYS A 78 -13.83 -4.63 0.32
CA CYS A 78 -14.67 -4.07 -0.73
C CYS A 78 -15.86 -4.99 -1.03
N SER A 79 -17.09 -4.51 -0.81
CA SER A 79 -18.33 -5.25 -1.10
C SER A 79 -19.02 -4.68 -2.33
N LEU A 80 -18.72 -5.26 -3.48
CA LEU A 80 -19.16 -4.79 -4.79
C LEU A 80 -20.59 -5.25 -5.10
N PRO A 81 -21.39 -4.50 -5.87
CA PRO A 81 -22.70 -4.97 -6.35
C PRO A 81 -22.57 -6.06 -7.41
N ALA A 82 -21.50 -6.04 -8.19
CA ALA A 82 -21.09 -7.04 -9.16
C ALA A 82 -19.57 -6.97 -9.35
N VAL A 83 -18.90 -8.10 -9.61
CA VAL A 83 -17.46 -8.15 -9.87
C VAL A 83 -17.24 -8.40 -11.36
N PRO A 84 -16.84 -7.38 -12.15
CA PRO A 84 -16.52 -7.58 -13.55
C PRO A 84 -15.20 -8.35 -13.71
N SER A 85 -14.92 -8.81 -14.93
CA SER A 85 -13.61 -9.38 -15.25
C SER A 85 -12.49 -8.36 -14.99
N CYS A 86 -11.41 -8.80 -14.36
CA CYS A 86 -10.23 -8.01 -14.06
C CYS A 86 -8.98 -8.89 -14.15
N ASP A 87 -7.83 -8.31 -14.50
CA ASP A 87 -6.50 -8.92 -14.47
C ASP A 87 -5.54 -8.25 -13.46
N THR A 88 -5.93 -7.10 -12.91
CA THR A 88 -5.13 -6.32 -11.97
C THR A 88 -6.03 -5.58 -10.98
N ILE A 89 -5.65 -5.53 -9.70
CA ILE A 89 -6.18 -4.58 -8.73
C ILE A 89 -5.18 -3.44 -8.54
N ARG A 90 -5.68 -2.21 -8.53
CA ARG A 90 -4.88 -1.03 -8.20
C ARG A 90 -5.46 -0.32 -6.98
N ILE A 91 -4.62 -0.05 -6.00
CA ILE A 91 -4.92 0.91 -4.93
C ILE A 91 -3.86 2.01 -4.97
N ALA A 92 -4.30 3.26 -4.82
CA ALA A 92 -3.40 4.41 -4.77
C ALA A 92 -3.82 5.34 -3.64
N GLY A 93 -2.83 5.95 -3.02
CA GLY A 93 -3.04 6.81 -1.86
C GLY A 93 -1.75 7.45 -1.40
N MET A 94 -1.78 8.02 -0.21
CA MET A 94 -0.64 8.62 0.46
C MET A 94 -0.59 8.15 1.90
N SER A 95 0.60 8.05 2.46
CA SER A 95 0.73 7.75 3.88
C SER A 95 0.29 8.96 4.70
N GLY A 96 -0.48 8.74 5.77
CA GLY A 96 -0.94 9.82 6.66
C GLY A 96 0.19 10.59 7.34
N ILE A 97 1.40 10.04 7.37
CA ILE A 97 2.62 10.66 7.92
C ILE A 97 3.45 11.44 6.87
N GLY A 98 2.86 11.75 5.71
CA GLY A 98 3.44 12.70 4.74
C GLY A 98 4.46 12.09 3.77
N ILE A 99 4.55 10.77 3.70
CA ILE A 99 5.36 10.07 2.71
C ILE A 99 4.54 10.01 1.41
N GLY A 100 5.18 10.35 0.29
CA GLY A 100 4.55 10.68 -0.99
C GLY A 100 3.51 9.68 -1.54
N THR A 101 2.92 10.03 -2.68
CA THR A 101 1.87 9.20 -3.29
C THR A 101 2.42 7.84 -3.70
N VAL A 102 1.76 6.78 -3.24
CA VAL A 102 2.03 5.40 -3.65
C VAL A 102 0.91 4.90 -4.55
N SER A 103 1.27 4.13 -5.57
CA SER A 103 0.34 3.48 -6.47
C SER A 103 0.73 2.01 -6.57
N MET A 104 -0.01 1.17 -5.85
CA MET A 104 0.20 -0.28 -5.80
C MET A 104 -0.66 -0.93 -6.88
N ASN A 105 -0.05 -1.76 -7.72
CA ASN A 105 -0.76 -2.60 -8.68
C ASN A 105 -0.44 -4.06 -8.36
N TYR A 106 -1.45 -4.92 -8.34
CA TYR A 106 -1.30 -6.34 -8.04
C TYR A 106 -1.99 -7.19 -9.11
N PRO A 107 -1.26 -8.10 -9.79
CA PRO A 107 -1.85 -9.02 -10.75
C PRO A 107 -2.84 -9.96 -10.04
N PHE A 108 -4.11 -9.90 -10.44
CA PHE A 108 -5.18 -10.72 -9.86
C PHE A 108 -6.30 -10.92 -10.86
N ASN A 109 -6.69 -12.17 -11.09
CA ASN A 109 -7.80 -12.50 -11.97
C ASN A 109 -9.10 -12.55 -11.17
N CYS A 110 -10.00 -11.58 -11.40
CA CYS A 110 -11.30 -11.58 -10.74
C CYS A 110 -12.15 -12.76 -11.21
N THR A 111 -12.88 -13.37 -10.27
CA THR A 111 -13.98 -14.28 -10.59
C THR A 111 -15.24 -13.47 -10.86
N ILE A 112 -15.83 -13.63 -12.04
CA ILE A 112 -17.03 -12.85 -12.42
C ILE A 112 -18.21 -13.27 -11.55
N THR A 113 -18.91 -12.29 -10.98
CA THR A 113 -20.15 -12.53 -10.21
C THR A 113 -21.18 -11.45 -10.51
N ASP A 114 -22.38 -11.89 -10.87
CA ASP A 114 -23.56 -11.06 -11.19
C ASP A 114 -24.46 -10.82 -9.97
#